data_AF-A0A7C5I8G8-F1
#
_entry.id   AF-A0A7C5I8G8-F1
#
_cell.length_a   1.000
_cell.length_b   1.000
_cell.length_c   1.000
_cell.angle_alpha   90.00
_cell.angle_beta   90.00
_cell.angle_gamma   90.00
#
_symmetry.space_group_name_H-M   'P 1'
#
loop_
_entity.id
_entity.type
_entity.pdbx_description
1 polymer ?
#
loop_
_entity_poly.entity_id
_entity_poly.type
_entity_poly.pdbx_seq_one_letter_code
_entity_poly.pdbx_strand_id
1 'polypeptide(L)' 'MKRGEIWLAGLDPADFAVPLSGAGTQTTGVVRCDQPRAFDLRARGGKKLERIPDHIMDEVLTRLAAVFE' A
#
# COMPACT_ATOMS: atom_id res chain seq x y z
N MET A 1 23.65 -21.25 4.77
CA MET A 1 23.61 -22.19 5.91
C MET A 1 24.47 -21.66 7.07
N LYS A 2 23.86 -20.84 7.93
CA LYS A 2 24.28 -20.58 9.31
C LYS A 2 23.05 -20.76 10.20
N ARG A 3 23.26 -21.30 11.39
CA ARG A 3 22.25 -21.62 12.40
C ARG A 3 21.63 -20.31 12.91
N GLY A 4 20.41 -19.99 12.52
CA GLY A 4 19.64 -18.87 13.09
C GLY A 4 18.64 -18.18 12.16
N GLU A 5 18.84 -18.22 10.85
CA GLU A 5 17.98 -17.53 9.89
C GLU A 5 17.38 -18.52 8.91
N ILE A 6 16.35 -19.21 9.37
CA ILE A 6 15.28 -19.66 8.48
C ILE A 6 14.41 -18.43 8.22
N TRP A 7 14.79 -17.64 7.22
CA TRP A 7 13.82 -16.77 6.56
C TRP A 7 12.79 -17.71 5.94
N LEU A 8 11.73 -18.02 6.69
CA LEU A 8 10.43 -18.12 6.05
C LEU A 8 10.32 -16.79 5.31
N ALA A 9 10.27 -16.81 3.98
CA ALA A 9 9.84 -15.69 3.18
C ALA A 9 8.37 -15.41 3.54
N GLY A 10 8.16 -14.88 4.74
CA GLY A 10 6.90 -14.43 5.27
C GLY A 10 6.90 -12.93 5.07
N LEU A 11 6.14 -12.50 4.07
CA LEU A 11 5.85 -11.12 3.70
C LEU A 11 5.84 -10.22 4.95
N ASP A 12 6.83 -9.33 5.11
CA ASP A 12 6.78 -8.33 6.17
C ASP A 12 5.63 -7.38 5.81
N PRO A 13 4.67 -7.08 6.71
CA PRO A 13 3.65 -6.06 6.46
C PRO A 13 4.23 -4.72 5.98
N ALA A 14 5.49 -4.41 6.31
CA ALA A 14 6.20 -3.23 5.82
C ALA A 14 6.47 -3.26 4.31
N ASP A 15 6.60 -4.45 3.69
CA ASP A 15 6.89 -4.61 2.27
C ASP A 15 5.74 -4.11 1.37
N PHE A 16 4.50 -4.13 1.88
CA PHE A 16 3.30 -3.70 1.16
C PHE A 16 2.68 -2.39 1.68
N ALA A 17 3.32 -1.75 2.68
CA ALA A 17 2.86 -0.49 3.26
C ALA A 17 3.60 0.73 2.69
N VAL A 18 2.88 1.60 1.97
CA VAL A 18 3.43 2.88 1.48
C VAL A 18 3.07 4.00 2.48
N PRO A 19 4.05 4.64 3.14
CA PRO A 19 3.76 5.72 4.09
C PRO A 19 3.34 7.02 3.38
N LEU A 20 2.34 7.70 3.92
CA LEU A 20 1.92 9.04 3.48
C LEU A 20 2.61 10.17 4.26
N SER A 21 3.42 9.84 5.28
CA SER A 21 4.20 10.83 6.02
C SER A 21 5.19 11.54 5.10
N GLY A 22 5.14 12.87 5.04
CA GLY A 22 6.00 13.66 4.17
C GLY A 22 5.54 13.75 2.70
N ALA A 23 4.43 13.11 2.34
CA ALA A 23 3.88 13.17 0.98
C ALA A 23 3.13 14.48 0.66
N GLY A 24 2.95 15.37 1.65
CA GLY A 24 2.16 16.60 1.46
C GLY A 24 0.64 16.36 1.35
N THR A 25 0.15 15.21 1.79
CA THR A 25 -1.27 14.85 1.84
C THR A 25 -1.92 15.30 3.15
N GLN A 26 -3.23 15.55 3.13
CA GLN A 26 -4.02 15.74 4.36
C GLN A 26 -4.21 14.39 5.08
N THR A 27 -4.43 13.32 4.32
CA THR A 27 -4.56 11.95 4.81
C THR A 27 -3.23 11.50 5.42
N THR A 28 -3.30 10.93 6.62
CA THR A 28 -2.16 10.37 7.35
C THR A 28 -2.23 8.85 7.38
N GLY A 29 -1.10 8.18 7.67
CA GLY A 29 -1.02 6.73 7.77
C GLY A 29 -0.30 6.09 6.57
N VAL A 30 -0.76 4.90 6.19
CA VAL A 30 -0.15 4.07 5.13
C VAL A 30 -1.19 3.57 4.15
N VAL A 31 -0.81 3.42 2.88
CA VAL A 31 -1.59 2.66 1.89
C VAL A 31 -1.22 1.18 2.02
N ARG A 32 -2.22 0.31 2.20
CA ARG A 32 -2.05 -1.15 2.29
C ARG A 32 -2.21 -1.80 0.92
N CYS A 33 -1.11 -2.13 0.27
CA CYS A 33 -1.12 -2.71 -1.08
C CYS A 33 -1.51 -4.19 -1.09
N ASP A 34 -1.39 -4.88 0.04
CA ASP A 34 -1.71 -6.31 0.23
C ASP A 34 -3.20 -6.59 0.46
N GLN A 35 -4.03 -5.54 0.59
CA GLN A 35 -5.47 -5.67 0.83
C GLN A 35 -6.33 -5.00 -0.26
N PRO A 36 -6.10 -5.27 -1.56
CA PRO A 36 -6.89 -4.67 -2.61
C PRO A 36 -8.35 -5.14 -2.53
N ARG A 37 -9.29 -4.19 -2.65
CA ARG A 37 -10.72 -4.50 -2.62
C ARG A 37 -11.50 -3.55 -3.53
N ALA A 38 -12.31 -4.13 -4.41
CA ALA A 38 -13.27 -3.37 -5.20
C ALA A 38 -14.46 -2.97 -4.32
N PHE A 39 -14.85 -1.70 -4.38
CA PHE A 39 -16.03 -1.16 -3.72
C PHE A 39 -16.87 -0.36 -4.72
N ASP A 40 -18.19 -0.48 -4.64
CA ASP A 40 -19.09 0.47 -5.28
C ASP A 40 -19.12 1.77 -4.47
N LEU A 41 -18.42 2.79 -4.97
CA LEU A 41 -18.35 4.10 -4.32
C LEU A 41 -19.65 4.89 -4.43
N ARG A 42 -20.45 4.69 -5.48
CA ARG A 42 -21.72 5.42 -5.67
C ARG A 42 -22.77 4.92 -4.70
N ALA A 43 -22.95 3.60 -4.61
CA ALA A 43 -23.90 3.00 -3.67
C ALA A 43 -23.52 3.28 -2.20
N ARG A 44 -22.22 3.43 -1.91
CA ARG A 44 -21.71 3.71 -0.56
C ARG A 44 -21.54 5.20 -0.22
N GLY A 45 -21.85 6.11 -1.15
CA GLY A 45 -21.73 7.56 -0.92
C GLY A 45 -20.28 8.04 -0.73
N GLY A 46 -19.32 7.44 -1.45
CA GLY A 46 -17.91 7.82 -1.41
C GLY A 46 -17.68 9.29 -1.77
N LYS A 47 -16.78 9.95 -1.05
CA LYS A 47 -16.39 11.35 -1.27
C LYS A 47 -14.90 11.42 -1.61
N LYS A 48 -14.55 12.20 -2.63
CA LYS A 48 -13.15 12.48 -2.94
C LYS A 48 -12.61 13.52 -1.96
N LEU A 49 -11.57 13.16 -1.20
CA LEU A 49 -10.91 14.07 -0.25
C LEU A 49 -9.78 14.84 -0.90
N GLU A 50 -8.86 14.12 -1.57
CA GLU A 50 -7.65 14.70 -2.12
C GLU A 50 -7.09 13.85 -3.28
N ARG A 51 -5.92 14.24 -3.80
CA ARG A 51 -5.13 13.48 -4.76
C ARG A 51 -3.71 13.35 -4.20
N ILE A 52 -3.17 12.13 -4.22
CA ILE A 52 -1.78 11.87 -3.84
C ILE A 52 -0.80 12.35 -4.94
N PRO A 53 0.45 12.69 -4.60
CA PRO A 53 1.50 12.93 -5.59
C PRO A 53 1.78 11.71 -6.46
N ASP A 54 2.25 11.93 -7.68
CA ASP A 54 2.49 10.85 -8.64
C ASP A 54 3.55 9.85 -8.13
N HIS A 55 4.61 10.31 -7.46
CA HIS A 55 5.64 9.43 -6.90
C HIS A 55 5.10 8.44 -5.84
N ILE A 56 4.06 8.79 -5.09
CA ILE A 56 3.40 7.88 -4.15
C ILE A 56 2.59 6.84 -4.91
N MET A 57 1.91 7.24 -5.99
CA MET A 57 1.15 6.32 -6.83
C MET A 57 2.06 5.29 -7.50
N ASP A 58 3.23 5.72 -8.00
CA ASP A 58 4.22 4.83 -8.61
C ASP A 58 4.72 3.77 -7.61
N GLU A 59 4.96 4.16 -6.35
CA GLU A 59 5.34 3.24 -5.29
C GLU A 59 4.22 2.24 -4.95
N VAL A 60 2.97 2.71 -4.86
CA VAL A 60 1.78 1.85 -4.63
C VAL A 60 1.63 0.82 -5.74
N LEU A 61 1.74 1.23 -7.02
CA LEU A 61 1.61 0.32 -8.15
C LEU A 61 2.73 -0.71 -8.20
N THR A 62 3.95 -0.31 -7.84
CA THR A 62 5.11 -1.23 -7.77
C THR A 62 4.87 -2.34 -6.74
N ARG A 63 4.43 -1.98 -5.53
CA ARG A 63 4.16 -2.97 -4.46
C ARG A 63 2.89 -3.78 -4.73
N LEU A 64 1.88 -3.18 -5.34
CA LEU A 64 0.65 -3.87 -5.72
C LEU A 64 0.89 -4.92 -6.80
N ALA A 65 1.76 -4.64 -7.78
CA ALA A 65 2.12 -5.61 -8.82
C ALA A 65 2.67 -6.91 -8.22
N ALA A 66 3.52 -6.81 -7.19
CA ALA A 66 4.08 -7.97 -6.47
C ALA A 66 3.04 -8.82 -5.73
N VAL A 67 1.80 -8.35 -5.54
CA VAL A 67 0.70 -9.15 -4.95
C VAL A 67 0.10 -10.12 -5.99
N PHE A 68 0.24 -9.82 -7.27
CA PHE A 68 -0.41 -10.56 -8.36
C PHE A 68 0.57 -11.37 -9.25
N GLU A 69 1.87 -11.32 -8.96
CA GLU A 69 2.95 -12.09 -9.59
C GLU A 69 3.42 -13.22 -8.67
#